data_AF-A0A9P6JMA7-F1
#
_entry.id   AF-A0A9P6JMA7-F1
#
_cell.length_a   1.000
_cell.length_b   1.000
_cell.length_c   1.000
_cell.angle_alpha   90.00
_cell.angle_beta   90.00
_cell.angle_gamma   90.00
#
_symmetry.space_group_name_H-M   'P 1'
#
loop_
_entity.id
_entity.type
_entity.pdbx_description
1 polymer ?
#
loop_
_entity_poly.entity_id
_entity_poly.type
_entity_poly.pdbx_seq_one_letter_code
_entity_poly.pdbx_strand_id
1 'polypeptide(L)'
;MASSTILNTTTSIRVHPDFDQNDSDLTIQSSDGIQFRLKRCYLAATTGAFPGTEIETLNEITYLTESSSVLTTLFQFTYPRKHPWIRDLSFSEMAAVAESAEKYQVFAAMNVCHMRMSEFLPEHGAEILTHAVKHDYPDLVELVIPLLARADLIKTLEKLPLAWALPWCRFSQAWNKIFDEVLNVVFELPESPEQDSCNNPSSTNTTCNKCRFTLIKWIREVKNDQTLTKLWEDCEAAKELYKSEESDDSSMYYGQNRGKPLCKTCFNTCLHLNYVVEELEQRMNAIPPFKTFI
;
A
#
# COMPACT_ATOMS: atom_id res chain seq x y z
N MET A 1 6.01 -56.32 41.80
CA MET A 1 7.15 -55.38 41.68
C MET A 1 7.33 -55.06 40.21
N ALA A 2 6.81 -53.93 39.75
CA ALA A 2 7.07 -53.41 38.42
C ALA A 2 7.64 -52.01 38.62
N SER A 3 8.96 -51.89 38.50
CA SER A 3 9.63 -50.59 38.46
C SER A 3 9.40 -50.00 37.08
N SER A 4 8.54 -48.99 37.00
CA SER A 4 8.42 -48.14 35.83
C SER A 4 9.62 -47.21 35.77
N THR A 5 10.52 -47.49 34.83
CA THR A 5 11.63 -46.61 34.45
C THR A 5 11.05 -45.36 33.79
N ILE A 6 11.12 -44.23 34.47
CA ILE A 6 10.86 -42.91 33.88
C ILE A 6 12.04 -42.60 32.96
N LEU A 7 11.77 -42.56 31.65
CA LEU A 7 12.70 -42.00 30.67
C LEU A 7 12.79 -40.49 30.92
N ASN A 8 13.87 -40.06 31.58
CA ASN A 8 14.29 -38.67 31.57
C ASN A 8 14.77 -38.34 30.15
N THR A 9 13.87 -37.86 29.29
CA THR A 9 14.24 -37.25 28.02
C THR A 9 14.90 -35.92 28.36
N THR A 10 16.23 -35.92 28.49
CA THR A 10 17.01 -34.68 28.59
C THR A 10 16.94 -33.99 27.25
N THR A 11 15.92 -33.12 27.07
CA THR A 11 15.83 -32.27 25.88
C THR A 11 17.07 -31.38 25.87
N SER A 12 18.01 -31.68 24.97
CA SER A 12 19.24 -30.89 24.81
C SER A 12 18.83 -29.44 24.52
N ILE A 13 19.23 -28.53 25.41
CA ILE A 13 19.00 -27.10 25.27
C ILE A 13 19.73 -26.65 24.00
N ARG A 14 18.99 -26.07 23.06
CA ARG A 14 19.56 -25.51 21.82
C ARG A 14 19.92 -24.05 22.07
N VAL A 15 21.21 -23.76 22.13
CA VAL A 15 21.73 -22.40 22.25
C VAL A 15 22.16 -21.90 20.88
N HIS A 16 21.85 -20.63 20.57
CA HIS A 16 22.24 -20.02 19.30
C HIS A 16 23.77 -19.82 19.24
N PRO A 17 24.46 -20.27 18.19
CA PRO A 17 25.93 -20.29 18.15
C PRO A 17 26.57 -18.90 18.23
N ASP A 18 25.94 -17.89 17.60
CA ASP A 18 26.47 -16.51 17.62
C ASP A 18 26.16 -15.74 18.92
N PHE A 19 25.27 -16.28 19.75
CA PHE A 19 24.81 -15.65 20.99
C PHE A 19 25.00 -16.61 22.15
N ASP A 20 26.24 -17.06 22.29
CA ASP A 20 26.70 -17.98 23.33
C ASP A 20 27.96 -17.42 24.02
N GLN A 21 27.81 -16.29 24.72
CA GLN A 21 28.93 -15.67 25.42
C GLN A 21 29.05 -16.21 26.85
N ASN A 22 30.25 -16.61 27.26
CA ASN A 22 30.52 -17.17 28.60
C ASN A 22 30.23 -16.20 29.75
N ASP A 23 30.23 -14.89 29.47
CA ASP A 23 29.94 -13.81 30.41
C ASP A 23 28.59 -13.15 30.14
N SER A 24 27.64 -13.90 29.57
CA SER A 24 26.24 -13.50 29.47
C SER A 24 25.59 -13.40 30.85
N ASP A 25 24.78 -12.36 31.05
CA ASP A 25 24.00 -12.10 32.27
C ASP A 25 22.47 -12.10 32.02
N LEU A 26 22.05 -12.50 30.81
CA LEU A 26 20.66 -12.71 30.43
C LEU A 26 20.52 -13.91 29.50
N THR A 27 19.49 -14.72 29.73
CA THR A 27 19.07 -15.77 28.80
C THR A 27 17.67 -15.47 28.29
N ILE A 28 17.53 -15.37 26.97
CA ILE A 28 16.25 -15.23 26.27
C ILE A 28 15.97 -16.53 25.51
N GLN A 29 14.72 -16.99 25.51
CA GLN A 29 14.28 -18.12 24.69
C GLN A 29 13.24 -17.66 23.66
N SER A 30 13.45 -18.02 22.41
CA SER A 30 12.50 -17.81 21.31
C SER A 30 11.31 -18.78 21.37
N SER A 31 10.26 -18.48 20.59
CA SER A 31 9.07 -19.34 20.50
C SER A 31 9.32 -20.72 19.89
N ASP A 32 10.38 -20.86 19.08
CA ASP A 32 10.87 -22.13 18.52
C ASP A 32 11.94 -22.82 19.40
N GLY A 33 12.12 -22.36 20.64
CA GLY A 33 12.89 -23.06 21.67
C GLY A 33 14.41 -22.88 21.61
N ILE A 34 14.90 -21.88 20.88
CA ILE A 34 16.33 -21.53 20.84
C ILE A 34 16.64 -20.51 21.92
N GLN A 35 17.70 -20.75 22.68
CA GLN A 35 18.19 -19.84 23.71
C GLN A 35 19.30 -18.92 23.20
N PHE A 36 19.22 -17.67 23.58
CA PHE A 36 20.17 -16.60 23.33
C PHE A 36 20.78 -16.18 24.67
N ARG A 37 22.09 -16.38 24.82
CA ARG A 37 22.86 -15.92 25.98
C ARG A 37 23.47 -14.56 25.67
N LEU A 38 22.89 -13.53 26.27
CA LEU A 38 23.12 -12.13 25.91
C LEU A 38 23.71 -11.31 27.07
N LYS A 39 24.25 -10.14 26.74
CA LYS A 39 24.66 -9.11 27.70
C LYS A 39 23.63 -8.00 27.83
N ARG A 40 23.20 -7.74 29.06
CA ARG A 40 22.22 -6.71 29.38
C ARG A 40 22.75 -5.31 29.17
N CYS A 41 24.04 -5.05 29.39
CA CYS A 41 24.61 -3.74 29.16
C CYS A 41 24.41 -3.26 27.71
N TYR A 42 24.49 -4.17 26.73
CA TYR A 42 24.26 -3.84 25.32
C TYR A 42 22.77 -3.65 25.01
N LEU A 43 21.91 -4.50 25.54
CA LEU A 43 20.46 -4.34 25.40
C LEU A 43 19.98 -3.02 26.02
N ALA A 44 20.40 -2.72 27.26
CA ALA A 44 20.05 -1.49 27.96
C ALA A 44 20.53 -0.23 27.24
N ALA A 45 21.68 -0.30 26.57
CA ALA A 45 22.23 0.84 25.83
C ALA A 45 21.57 1.07 24.47
N THR A 46 20.93 0.05 23.88
CA THR A 46 20.46 0.08 22.48
C THR A 46 18.96 -0.13 22.31
N THR A 47 18.25 -0.42 23.41
CA THR A 47 16.82 -0.75 23.40
C THR A 47 16.07 0.02 24.49
N GLY A 48 14.77 0.23 24.29
CA GLY A 48 13.92 0.88 25.31
C GLY A 48 13.12 -0.09 26.19
N ALA A 49 12.94 -1.35 25.77
CA ALA A 49 12.05 -2.30 26.46
C ALA A 49 12.75 -3.28 27.41
N PHE A 50 14.07 -3.48 27.28
CA PHE A 50 14.79 -4.45 28.12
C PHE A 50 15.30 -3.80 29.42
N PRO A 51 15.20 -4.50 30.56
CA PRO A 51 15.62 -3.96 31.85
C PRO A 51 17.14 -3.76 31.91
N GLY A 52 17.56 -2.56 32.32
CA GLY A 52 18.97 -2.23 32.55
C GLY A 52 19.58 -3.01 33.70
N THR A 53 20.92 -2.99 33.81
CA THR A 53 21.74 -3.85 34.68
C THR A 53 21.38 -3.83 36.17
N GLU A 54 20.67 -2.80 36.61
CA GLU A 54 20.17 -2.56 37.96
C GLU A 54 19.18 -3.60 38.51
N ILE A 55 18.51 -4.37 37.65
CA ILE A 55 17.57 -5.41 38.09
C ILE A 55 18.26 -6.78 38.08
N GLU A 56 18.33 -7.54 39.17
CA GLU A 56 18.90 -8.90 39.11
C GLU A 56 17.95 -9.86 38.40
N THR A 57 18.46 -10.63 37.44
CA THR A 57 17.67 -11.61 36.67
C THR A 57 17.61 -12.99 37.32
N LEU A 58 18.40 -13.25 38.37
CA LEU A 58 18.46 -14.52 39.11
C LEU A 58 18.55 -15.78 38.20
N ASN A 59 19.20 -15.66 37.04
CA ASN A 59 19.29 -16.70 35.99
C ASN A 59 17.92 -17.15 35.41
N GLU A 60 16.90 -16.30 35.49
CA GLU A 60 15.61 -16.55 34.86
C GLU A 60 15.72 -16.51 33.32
N ILE A 61 15.03 -17.44 32.67
CA ILE A 61 14.89 -17.47 31.21
C ILE A 61 13.71 -16.59 30.84
N THR A 62 13.96 -15.55 30.05
CA THR A 62 12.92 -14.69 29.49
C THR A 62 12.39 -15.29 28.19
N TYR A 63 11.10 -15.61 28.13
CA TYR A 63 10.47 -16.18 26.95
C TYR A 63 9.89 -15.09 26.06
N LEU A 64 10.27 -15.07 24.79
CA LEU A 64 9.72 -14.16 23.78
C LEU A 64 8.88 -14.93 22.76
N THR A 65 7.92 -14.25 22.15
CA THR A 65 6.94 -14.82 21.20
C THR A 65 7.51 -15.00 19.79
N GLU A 66 8.62 -14.34 19.52
CA GLU A 66 9.30 -14.24 18.23
C GLU A 66 10.13 -15.50 17.95
N SER A 67 10.24 -15.86 16.67
CA SER A 67 11.10 -16.96 16.24
C SER A 67 12.57 -16.64 16.46
N SER A 68 13.40 -17.68 16.51
CA SER A 68 14.85 -17.52 16.57
C SER A 68 15.40 -16.71 15.39
N SER A 69 14.84 -16.81 14.18
CA SER A 69 15.28 -16.03 13.02
C SER A 69 15.08 -14.53 13.17
N VAL A 70 13.92 -14.11 13.70
CA VAL A 70 13.61 -12.69 13.96
C VAL A 70 14.50 -12.16 15.07
N LEU A 71 14.59 -12.89 16.19
CA LEU A 71 15.43 -12.49 17.33
C LEU A 71 16.92 -12.45 16.98
N THR A 72 17.39 -13.38 16.16
CA THR A 72 18.77 -13.38 15.66
C THR A 72 19.06 -12.08 14.95
N THR A 73 18.20 -11.67 14.02
CA THR A 73 18.35 -10.40 13.28
C THR A 73 18.32 -9.20 14.22
N LEU A 74 17.34 -9.15 15.14
CA LEU A 74 17.20 -8.07 16.12
C LEU A 74 18.44 -7.91 17.00
N PHE A 75 18.92 -9.00 17.60
CA PHE A 75 20.06 -8.97 18.50
C PHE A 75 21.38 -8.67 17.77
N GLN A 76 21.44 -8.72 16.43
CA GLN A 76 22.62 -8.21 15.73
C GLN A 76 22.76 -6.70 15.82
N PHE A 77 21.65 -5.97 15.94
CA PHE A 77 21.64 -4.51 16.09
C PHE A 77 22.01 -4.04 17.49
N THR A 78 21.99 -4.91 18.50
CA THR A 78 22.21 -4.51 19.90
C THR A 78 23.68 -4.59 20.30
N TYR A 79 24.48 -5.39 19.60
CA TYR A 79 25.90 -5.55 19.89
C TYR A 79 26.77 -4.52 19.14
N PRO A 80 27.93 -4.14 19.69
CA PRO A 80 28.87 -3.19 19.08
C PRO A 80 29.61 -3.84 17.88
N ARG A 81 28.88 -4.06 16.79
CA ARG A 81 29.34 -4.66 15.55
C ARG A 81 28.70 -3.97 14.35
N LYS A 82 29.15 -4.33 13.15
CA LYS A 82 28.48 -3.92 11.92
C LYS A 82 27.04 -4.44 11.94
N HIS A 83 26.08 -3.56 11.68
CA HIS A 83 24.67 -3.92 11.59
C HIS A 83 24.44 -5.00 10.52
N PRO A 84 23.48 -5.90 10.74
CA PRO A 84 23.21 -6.98 9.80
C PRO A 84 22.75 -6.42 8.46
N TRP A 85 23.09 -7.14 7.40
CA TRP A 85 22.53 -6.87 6.09
C TRP A 85 21.15 -7.51 6.01
N ILE A 86 20.09 -6.70 5.99
CA ILE A 86 18.70 -7.18 5.96
C ILE A 86 18.04 -7.01 4.59
N ARG A 87 18.85 -6.80 3.54
CA ARG A 87 18.32 -6.53 2.18
C ARG A 87 17.67 -7.74 1.53
N ASP A 88 18.12 -8.93 1.94
CA ASP A 88 17.72 -10.20 1.32
C ASP A 88 16.50 -10.83 2.02
N LEU A 89 15.96 -10.17 3.05
CA LEU A 89 14.74 -10.62 3.73
C LEU A 89 13.53 -10.47 2.82
N SER A 90 12.65 -11.47 2.83
CA SER A 90 11.31 -11.34 2.27
C SER A 90 10.48 -10.29 3.03
N PHE A 91 9.38 -9.82 2.44
CA PHE A 91 8.50 -8.87 3.12
C PHE A 91 8.00 -9.41 4.47
N SER A 92 7.61 -10.69 4.53
CA SER A 92 7.11 -11.29 5.77
C SER A 92 8.16 -11.32 6.87
N GLU A 93 9.42 -11.62 6.54
CA GLU A 93 10.52 -11.60 7.50
C GLU A 93 10.83 -10.17 7.94
N MET A 94 10.87 -9.24 6.98
CA MET A 94 11.08 -7.82 7.25
C MET A 94 10.00 -7.26 8.17
N ALA A 95 8.72 -7.45 7.84
CA ALA A 95 7.59 -7.01 8.67
C ALA A 95 7.64 -7.59 10.09
N ALA A 96 8.02 -8.87 10.25
CA ALA A 96 8.19 -9.47 11.57
C ALA A 96 9.34 -8.82 12.36
N VAL A 97 10.49 -8.55 11.71
CA VAL A 97 11.61 -7.84 12.33
C VAL A 97 11.22 -6.41 12.70
N ALA A 98 10.48 -5.69 11.87
CA ALA A 98 10.00 -4.35 12.19
C ALA A 98 9.08 -4.34 13.41
N GLU A 99 8.05 -5.18 13.42
CA GLU A 99 7.10 -5.25 14.55
C GLU A 99 7.82 -5.58 15.87
N SER A 100 8.80 -6.48 15.83
CA SER A 100 9.61 -6.80 16.99
C SER A 100 10.59 -5.68 17.36
N ALA A 101 11.17 -4.98 16.38
CA ALA A 101 12.02 -3.81 16.62
C ALA A 101 11.24 -2.70 17.33
N GLU A 102 10.00 -2.44 16.94
CA GLU A 102 9.10 -1.50 17.61
C GLU A 102 8.74 -1.96 19.02
N LYS A 103 8.31 -3.23 19.16
CA LYS A 103 7.91 -3.82 20.45
C LYS A 103 9.02 -3.74 21.48
N TYR A 104 10.27 -4.00 21.08
CA TYR A 104 11.43 -3.97 21.96
C TYR A 104 12.18 -2.64 21.93
N GLN A 105 11.72 -1.69 21.11
CA GLN A 105 12.34 -0.40 20.86
C GLN A 105 13.83 -0.51 20.52
N VAL A 106 14.19 -1.42 19.61
CA VAL A 106 15.57 -1.56 19.13
C VAL A 106 15.84 -0.47 18.09
N PHE A 107 16.28 0.69 18.57
CA PHE A 107 16.29 1.95 17.81
C PHE A 107 17.00 1.87 16.46
N ALA A 108 18.13 1.16 16.40
CA ALA A 108 18.86 0.96 15.15
C ALA A 108 18.09 0.11 14.15
N ALA A 109 17.39 -0.93 14.62
CA ALA A 109 16.57 -1.79 13.78
C ALA A 109 15.33 -1.04 13.29
N MET A 110 14.65 -0.27 14.15
CA MET A 110 13.48 0.56 13.79
C MET A 110 13.79 1.45 12.57
N ASN A 111 14.88 2.23 12.64
CA ASN A 111 15.28 3.11 11.55
C ASN A 111 15.59 2.36 10.24
N VAL A 112 16.31 1.24 10.32
CA VAL A 112 16.67 0.47 9.12
C VAL A 112 15.43 -0.21 8.51
N CYS A 113 14.54 -0.74 9.36
CA CYS A 113 13.30 -1.35 8.96
C CYS A 113 12.38 -0.35 8.26
N HIS A 114 12.20 0.84 8.84
CA HIS A 114 11.44 1.96 8.27
C HIS A 114 11.89 2.27 6.84
N MET A 115 13.19 2.52 6.65
CA MET A 115 13.74 2.85 5.33
C MET A 115 13.47 1.72 4.32
N ARG A 116 13.64 0.47 4.76
CA ARG A 116 13.50 -0.72 3.90
C ARG A 116 12.05 -1.00 3.51
N MET A 117 11.06 -0.66 4.35
CA MET A 117 9.65 -0.93 4.03
C MET A 117 9.22 -0.29 2.71
N SER A 118 9.71 0.92 2.43
CA SER A 118 9.39 1.63 1.18
C SER A 118 9.78 0.86 -0.10
N GLU A 119 10.80 0.00 -0.03
CA GLU A 119 11.26 -0.80 -1.18
C GLU A 119 10.29 -1.93 -1.56
N PHE A 120 9.30 -2.24 -0.71
CA PHE A 120 8.27 -3.25 -0.96
C PHE A 120 6.97 -2.66 -1.54
N LEU A 121 6.97 -1.37 -1.87
CA LEU A 121 5.85 -0.70 -2.52
C LEU A 121 5.87 -0.94 -4.04
N PRO A 122 4.70 -1.01 -4.70
CA PRO A 122 3.35 -0.88 -4.12
C PRO A 122 2.77 -2.21 -3.58
N GLU A 123 3.43 -3.34 -3.79
CA GLU A 123 2.89 -4.69 -3.59
C GLU A 123 2.34 -4.93 -2.17
N HIS A 124 3.04 -4.41 -1.15
CA HIS A 124 2.65 -4.56 0.25
C HIS A 124 2.07 -3.28 0.88
N GLY A 125 1.50 -2.38 0.06
CA GLY A 125 1.08 -1.05 0.50
C GLY A 125 0.15 -1.05 1.72
N ALA A 126 -0.87 -1.91 1.76
CA ALA A 126 -1.83 -1.91 2.86
C ALA A 126 -1.20 -2.34 4.20
N GLU A 127 -0.34 -3.37 4.19
CA GLU A 127 0.41 -3.82 5.35
C GLU A 127 1.40 -2.75 5.83
N ILE A 128 2.08 -2.08 4.89
CA ILE A 128 3.01 -1.00 5.18
C ILE A 128 2.25 0.20 5.77
N LEU A 129 1.08 0.55 5.24
CA LEU A 129 0.24 1.62 5.80
C LEU A 129 -0.14 1.29 7.24
N THR A 130 -0.57 0.04 7.51
CA THR A 130 -0.91 -0.42 8.86
C THR A 130 0.27 -0.28 9.82
N HIS A 131 1.47 -0.69 9.40
CA HIS A 131 2.68 -0.50 10.22
C HIS A 131 2.95 0.99 10.45
N ALA A 132 2.93 1.79 9.38
CA ALA A 132 3.26 3.21 9.44
C ALA A 132 2.33 3.99 10.38
N VAL A 133 1.02 3.74 10.31
CA VAL A 133 0.06 4.41 11.20
C VAL A 133 0.11 3.90 12.64
N LYS A 134 0.50 2.64 12.84
CA LYS A 134 0.59 2.03 14.17
C LYS A 134 1.76 2.59 14.97
N HIS A 135 2.88 2.89 14.30
CA HIS A 135 4.13 3.31 14.92
C HIS A 135 4.52 4.77 14.62
N ASP A 136 3.57 5.55 14.08
CA ASP A 136 3.71 7.00 13.85
C ASP A 136 4.84 7.37 12.86
N TYR A 137 4.80 6.77 11.67
CA TYR A 137 5.70 7.04 10.54
C TYR A 137 5.01 7.86 9.43
N PRO A 138 4.86 9.19 9.61
CA PRO A 138 4.05 10.03 8.73
C PRO A 138 4.60 10.14 7.30
N ASP A 139 5.92 10.12 7.12
CA ASP A 139 6.56 10.12 5.80
C ASP A 139 6.22 8.86 4.98
N LEU A 140 6.19 7.70 5.65
CA LEU A 140 5.78 6.45 5.03
C LEU A 140 4.28 6.43 4.75
N VAL A 141 3.45 7.01 5.63
CA VAL A 141 2.02 7.22 5.34
C VAL A 141 1.85 8.08 4.08
N GLU A 142 2.50 9.23 3.99
CA GLU A 142 2.41 10.14 2.83
C GLU A 142 2.83 9.45 1.53
N LEU A 143 3.84 8.57 1.57
CA LEU A 143 4.29 7.80 0.41
C LEU A 143 3.25 6.76 -0.05
N VAL A 144 2.58 6.09 0.89
CA VAL A 144 1.72 4.93 0.60
C VAL A 144 0.31 5.34 0.19
N ILE A 145 -0.24 6.41 0.76
CA ILE A 145 -1.61 6.84 0.53
C ILE A 145 -1.97 6.99 -0.96
N PRO A 146 -1.16 7.65 -1.81
CA PRO A 146 -1.49 7.78 -3.24
C PRO A 146 -1.56 6.42 -3.95
N LEU A 147 -0.76 5.44 -3.53
CA LEU A 147 -0.72 4.11 -4.13
C LEU A 147 -1.99 3.30 -3.81
N LEU A 148 -2.62 3.59 -2.67
CA LEU A 148 -3.81 2.88 -2.19
C LEU A 148 -5.11 3.66 -2.40
N ALA A 149 -5.06 4.89 -2.91
CA ALA A 149 -6.24 5.77 -3.03
C ALA A 149 -7.41 5.17 -3.83
N ARG A 150 -7.10 4.25 -4.75
CA ARG A 150 -8.07 3.52 -5.58
C ARG A 150 -8.14 2.02 -5.27
N ALA A 151 -7.44 1.56 -4.23
CA ALA A 151 -7.45 0.16 -3.83
C ALA A 151 -8.84 -0.29 -3.35
N ASP A 152 -9.06 -1.60 -3.36
CA ASP A 152 -10.29 -2.20 -2.85
C ASP A 152 -10.52 -1.81 -1.37
N LEU A 153 -11.69 -1.22 -1.11
CA LEU A 153 -12.02 -0.68 0.21
C LEU A 153 -12.00 -1.78 1.28
N ILE A 154 -12.64 -2.91 1.01
CA ILE A 154 -12.81 -3.98 2.01
C ILE A 154 -11.46 -4.62 2.32
N LYS A 155 -10.70 -4.99 1.29
CA LYS A 155 -9.36 -5.59 1.47
C LYS A 155 -8.39 -4.67 2.21
N THR A 156 -8.52 -3.36 2.02
CA THR A 156 -7.67 -2.39 2.74
C THR A 156 -8.12 -2.25 4.19
N LEU A 157 -9.43 -2.19 4.46
CA LEU A 157 -9.98 -2.12 5.81
C LEU A 157 -9.69 -3.37 6.66
N GLU A 158 -9.60 -4.55 6.05
CA GLU A 158 -9.23 -5.80 6.75
C GLU A 158 -7.83 -5.73 7.38
N LYS A 159 -6.94 -4.88 6.82
CA LYS A 159 -5.56 -4.74 7.28
C LYS A 159 -5.37 -3.53 8.20
N LEU A 160 -6.17 -2.49 8.03
CA LEU A 160 -6.01 -1.22 8.74
C LEU A 160 -6.44 -1.31 10.21
N PRO A 161 -5.79 -0.55 11.12
CA PRO A 161 -6.28 -0.40 12.48
C PRO A 161 -7.66 0.26 12.50
N LEU A 162 -8.54 -0.16 13.42
CA LEU A 162 -9.92 0.32 13.51
C LEU A 162 -10.04 1.85 13.61
N ALA A 163 -9.09 2.51 14.28
CA ALA A 163 -9.06 3.97 14.41
C ALA A 163 -8.97 4.69 13.05
N TRP A 164 -8.41 4.04 12.03
CA TRP A 164 -8.21 4.59 10.68
C TRP A 164 -9.31 4.18 9.70
N ALA A 165 -10.24 3.30 10.10
CA ALA A 165 -11.30 2.82 9.22
C ALA A 165 -12.21 3.97 8.72
N LEU A 166 -12.64 4.85 9.62
CA LEU A 166 -13.51 5.98 9.25
C LEU A 166 -12.79 7.03 8.37
N PRO A 167 -11.57 7.49 8.70
CA PRO A 167 -10.76 8.31 7.79
C PRO A 167 -10.60 7.69 6.41
N TRP A 168 -10.27 6.40 6.34
CA TRP A 168 -10.09 5.67 5.09
C TRP A 168 -11.38 5.60 4.26
N CYS A 169 -12.51 5.28 4.89
CA CYS A 169 -13.82 5.28 4.24
C CYS A 169 -14.17 6.65 3.65
N ARG A 170 -13.94 7.75 4.38
CA ARG A 170 -14.21 9.11 3.88
C ARG A 170 -13.32 9.48 2.70
N PHE A 171 -12.04 9.12 2.76
CA PHE A 171 -11.11 9.35 1.66
C PHE A 171 -11.49 8.55 0.41
N SER A 172 -11.77 7.25 0.56
CA SER A 172 -12.25 6.41 -0.54
C SER A 172 -13.58 6.91 -1.12
N GLN A 173 -14.50 7.38 -0.26
CA GLN A 173 -15.75 7.99 -0.69
C GLN A 173 -15.52 9.27 -1.48
N ALA A 174 -14.58 10.14 -1.07
CA ALA A 174 -14.24 11.35 -1.81
C ALA A 174 -13.77 11.04 -3.24
N TRP A 175 -12.90 10.03 -3.40
CA TRP A 175 -12.48 9.54 -4.73
C TRP A 175 -13.65 8.98 -5.54
N ASN A 176 -14.53 8.19 -4.94
CA ASN A 176 -15.66 7.59 -5.64
C ASN A 176 -16.73 8.61 -6.06
N LYS A 177 -16.92 9.66 -5.27
CA LYS A 177 -17.90 10.73 -5.52
C LYS A 177 -17.58 11.51 -6.80
N ILE A 178 -16.31 11.65 -7.16
CA ILE A 178 -15.89 12.31 -8.41
C ILE A 178 -16.60 11.71 -9.62
N PHE A 179 -16.59 10.38 -9.73
CA PHE A 179 -17.17 9.71 -10.90
C PHE A 179 -18.69 9.93 -10.98
N ASP A 180 -19.37 10.00 -9.83
CA ASP A 180 -20.81 10.28 -9.80
C ASP A 180 -21.09 11.74 -10.21
N GLU A 181 -20.24 12.68 -9.80
CA GLU A 181 -20.32 14.08 -10.23
C GLU A 181 -20.03 14.27 -11.72
N VAL A 182 -19.01 13.59 -12.25
CA VAL A 182 -18.68 13.64 -13.69
C VAL A 182 -19.76 12.96 -14.53
N LEU A 183 -20.40 11.90 -14.03
CA LEU A 183 -21.58 11.31 -14.68
C LEU A 183 -22.74 12.31 -14.76
N ASN A 184 -22.98 13.11 -13.72
CA ASN A 184 -24.00 14.16 -13.74
C ASN A 184 -23.71 15.21 -14.82
N VAL A 185 -22.45 15.63 -14.98
CA VAL A 185 -22.03 16.53 -16.07
C VAL A 185 -22.44 15.95 -17.43
N VAL A 186 -22.21 14.65 -17.66
CA VAL A 186 -22.61 13.98 -18.91
C VAL A 186 -24.13 13.94 -19.10
N PHE A 187 -24.90 13.74 -18.04
CA PHE A 187 -26.37 13.74 -18.10
C PHE A 187 -26.96 15.13 -18.38
N GLU A 188 -26.30 16.19 -17.92
CA GLU A 188 -26.71 17.58 -18.10
C GLU A 188 -26.31 18.18 -19.46
N LEU A 189 -25.47 17.49 -20.25
CA LEU A 189 -25.11 17.94 -21.60
C LEU A 189 -26.36 18.13 -22.47
N PRO A 190 -26.51 19.27 -23.18
CA PRO A 190 -27.69 19.52 -24.02
C PRO A 190 -27.97 18.39 -25.01
N GLU A 191 -29.21 17.93 -25.13
CA GLU A 191 -29.57 16.89 -26.10
C GLU A 191 -29.75 17.50 -27.49
N SER A 192 -29.23 16.82 -28.51
CA SER A 192 -29.51 17.23 -29.89
C SER A 192 -30.97 16.88 -30.26
N PRO A 193 -31.75 17.82 -30.84
CA PRO A 193 -33.08 17.54 -31.35
C PRO A 193 -33.08 16.58 -32.55
N GLU A 194 -31.94 16.38 -33.21
CA GLU A 194 -31.78 15.47 -34.33
C GLU A 194 -30.95 14.26 -33.90
N GLN A 195 -31.45 13.05 -34.17
CA GLN A 195 -30.84 11.79 -33.69
C GLN A 195 -29.38 11.57 -34.13
N ASP A 196 -28.90 12.36 -35.10
CA ASP A 196 -27.69 12.11 -35.86
C ASP A 196 -26.78 13.35 -36.08
N SER A 197 -27.06 14.51 -35.47
CA SER A 197 -26.30 15.76 -35.70
C SER A 197 -25.17 16.06 -34.70
N CYS A 198 -24.67 15.02 -34.00
CA CYS A 198 -23.58 15.20 -33.05
C CYS A 198 -22.32 15.71 -33.76
N ASN A 199 -21.68 16.76 -33.22
CA ASN A 199 -20.46 17.40 -33.73
C ASN A 199 -20.58 18.42 -34.88
N ASN A 200 -21.77 18.99 -35.18
CA ASN A 200 -21.81 20.10 -36.15
C ASN A 200 -21.28 21.40 -35.49
N PRO A 201 -20.13 21.96 -35.93
CA PRO A 201 -19.55 23.17 -35.34
C PRO A 201 -20.44 24.41 -35.46
N SER A 202 -21.48 24.35 -36.30
CA SER A 202 -22.48 25.41 -36.47
C SER A 202 -23.74 25.24 -35.60
N SER A 203 -23.93 24.08 -34.96
CA SER A 203 -25.04 23.84 -34.03
C SER A 203 -24.50 23.64 -32.62
N THR A 204 -25.03 24.46 -31.70
CA THR A 204 -25.01 24.33 -30.23
C THR A 204 -24.41 23.05 -29.66
N ASN A 205 -23.54 23.23 -28.66
CA ASN A 205 -22.88 22.30 -27.75
C ASN A 205 -23.74 21.10 -27.26
N THR A 206 -24.20 20.26 -28.18
CA THR A 206 -25.22 19.22 -27.97
C THR A 206 -24.60 17.84 -28.11
N THR A 207 -25.18 16.87 -27.44
CA THR A 207 -24.70 15.49 -27.32
C THR A 207 -25.80 14.54 -27.77
N CYS A 208 -25.50 13.64 -28.71
CA CYS A 208 -26.43 12.58 -29.09
C CYS A 208 -26.40 11.42 -28.08
N ASN A 209 -27.46 10.59 -28.08
CA ASN A 209 -27.58 9.43 -27.18
C ASN A 209 -26.41 8.45 -27.27
N LYS A 210 -25.81 8.26 -28.45
CA LYS A 210 -24.66 7.37 -28.64
C LYS A 210 -23.38 7.92 -28.01
N CYS A 211 -23.12 9.23 -28.15
CA CYS A 211 -22.01 9.91 -27.49
C CYS A 211 -22.19 9.91 -25.98
N ARG A 212 -23.40 10.20 -25.49
CA ARG A 212 -23.74 10.13 -24.06
C ARG A 212 -23.46 8.73 -23.49
N PHE A 213 -23.93 7.68 -24.17
CA PHE A 213 -23.67 6.30 -23.76
C PHE A 213 -22.17 5.97 -23.74
N THR A 214 -21.44 6.43 -24.75
CA THR A 214 -19.99 6.28 -24.84
C THR A 214 -19.26 6.91 -23.65
N LEU A 215 -19.59 8.16 -23.32
CA LEU A 215 -18.99 8.88 -22.18
C LEU A 215 -19.28 8.17 -20.87
N ILE A 216 -20.55 7.77 -20.64
CA ILE A 216 -20.94 7.01 -19.45
C ILE A 216 -20.16 5.69 -19.35
N LYS A 217 -20.00 4.99 -20.48
CA LYS A 217 -19.25 3.73 -20.54
C LYS A 217 -17.78 3.97 -20.17
N TRP A 218 -17.14 4.97 -20.77
CA TRP A 218 -15.74 5.31 -20.49
C TRP A 218 -15.55 5.68 -19.01
N ILE A 219 -16.40 6.55 -18.45
CA ILE A 219 -16.35 6.91 -17.01
C ILE A 219 -16.45 5.67 -16.12
N ARG A 220 -17.32 4.72 -16.46
CA ARG A 220 -17.47 3.47 -15.71
C ARG A 220 -16.25 2.56 -15.84
N GLU A 221 -15.57 2.56 -16.98
CA GLU A 221 -14.34 1.80 -17.19
C GLU A 221 -13.22 2.39 -16.31
N VAL A 222 -12.95 3.69 -16.39
CA VAL A 222 -11.90 4.33 -15.57
C VAL A 222 -12.22 4.37 -14.08
N LYS A 223 -13.50 4.35 -13.68
CA LYS A 223 -13.91 4.17 -12.28
C LYS A 223 -13.41 2.85 -11.69
N ASN A 224 -13.20 1.82 -12.50
CA ASN A 224 -12.73 0.51 -12.03
C ASN A 224 -11.20 0.41 -11.94
N ASP A 225 -10.47 1.46 -12.32
CA ASP A 225 -9.02 1.47 -12.17
C ASP A 225 -8.62 1.42 -10.69
N GLN A 226 -7.73 0.48 -10.38
CA GLN A 226 -7.31 0.18 -9.01
C GLN A 226 -6.12 1.03 -8.54
N THR A 227 -5.49 1.80 -9.44
CA THR A 227 -4.36 2.67 -9.12
C THR A 227 -4.57 4.06 -9.72
N LEU A 228 -4.03 5.08 -9.06
CA LEU A 228 -4.04 6.44 -9.62
C LEU A 228 -3.24 6.52 -10.92
N THR A 229 -2.11 5.84 -11.02
CA THR A 229 -1.29 5.80 -12.23
C THR A 229 -2.10 5.35 -13.44
N LYS A 230 -2.86 4.25 -13.30
CA LYS A 230 -3.68 3.72 -14.39
C LYS A 230 -4.80 4.69 -14.79
N LEU A 231 -5.46 5.30 -13.81
CA LEU A 231 -6.50 6.30 -14.04
C LEU A 231 -5.96 7.51 -14.83
N TRP A 232 -4.78 8.04 -14.45
CA TRP A 232 -4.14 9.13 -15.18
C TRP A 232 -3.69 8.71 -16.59
N GLU A 233 -3.15 7.51 -16.76
CA GLU A 233 -2.81 6.97 -18.09
C GLU A 233 -4.03 6.87 -19.01
N ASP A 234 -5.20 6.47 -18.47
CA ASP A 234 -6.43 6.37 -19.25
C ASP A 234 -7.04 7.74 -19.58
N CYS A 235 -6.86 8.75 -18.72
CA CYS A 235 -7.16 10.15 -19.03
C CYS A 235 -6.29 10.67 -20.18
N GLU A 236 -4.97 10.44 -20.13
CA GLU A 236 -4.05 10.87 -21.18
C GLU A 236 -4.31 10.13 -22.50
N ALA A 237 -4.57 8.83 -22.46
CA ALA A 237 -4.95 8.05 -23.64
C ALA A 237 -6.25 8.60 -24.28
N ALA A 238 -7.23 9.03 -23.48
CA ALA A 238 -8.46 9.64 -23.98
C ALA A 238 -8.20 11.00 -24.68
N LYS A 239 -7.25 11.81 -24.20
CA LYS A 239 -6.85 13.07 -24.83
C LYS A 239 -6.11 12.86 -26.16
N GLU A 240 -5.21 11.87 -26.23
CA GLU A 240 -4.46 11.59 -27.46
C GLU A 240 -5.37 11.10 -28.60
N LEU A 241 -6.44 10.37 -28.28
CA LEU A 241 -7.47 10.01 -29.26
C LEU A 241 -8.10 11.24 -29.91
N TYR A 242 -8.31 12.31 -29.15
CA TYR A 242 -8.85 13.57 -29.65
C TYR A 242 -7.87 14.30 -30.58
N LYS A 243 -6.60 14.42 -30.19
CA LYS A 243 -5.57 15.15 -30.98
C LYS A 243 -5.28 14.51 -32.34
N SER A 244 -5.36 13.18 -32.44
CA SER A 244 -5.07 12.47 -33.69
C SER A 244 -6.02 12.82 -34.85
N GLU A 245 -7.24 13.29 -34.57
CA GLU A 245 -8.24 13.67 -35.59
C GLU A 245 -8.08 15.11 -36.11
N GLU A 246 -7.39 16.01 -35.39
CA GLU A 246 -7.12 17.37 -35.89
C GLU A 246 -6.00 17.42 -36.95
N SER A 247 -5.25 16.33 -37.13
CA SER A 247 -4.04 16.31 -37.97
C SER A 247 -4.12 15.49 -39.27
N ASP A 248 -5.12 14.61 -39.43
CA ASP A 248 -5.23 13.73 -40.61
C ASP A 248 -6.38 14.16 -41.53
N ASP A 249 -6.05 15.03 -42.49
CA ASP A 249 -6.75 15.08 -43.77
C ASP A 249 -6.23 13.90 -44.61
N SER A 250 -7.02 12.81 -44.66
CA SER A 250 -6.99 11.70 -45.64
C SER A 250 -6.76 10.29 -45.10
N SER A 251 -7.42 9.33 -45.78
CA SER A 251 -7.19 7.87 -45.76
C SER A 251 -8.05 6.98 -44.86
N MET A 252 -9.18 6.59 -45.47
CA MET A 252 -10.01 5.42 -45.24
C MET A 252 -9.21 4.09 -45.20
N TYR A 253 -9.09 3.44 -44.03
CA TYR A 253 -8.77 2.00 -43.91
C TYR A 253 -9.47 1.36 -42.70
N TYR A 254 -10.27 0.33 -42.95
CA TYR A 254 -10.92 -0.49 -41.93
C TYR A 254 -9.94 -1.53 -41.38
N GLY A 255 -9.54 -1.38 -40.11
CA GLY A 255 -8.73 -2.35 -39.36
C GLY A 255 -9.29 -2.57 -37.95
N GLN A 256 -9.28 -3.82 -37.51
CA GLN A 256 -9.81 -4.31 -36.22
C GLN A 256 -9.14 -3.62 -35.01
N ASN A 257 -9.70 -2.50 -34.55
CA ASN A 257 -9.23 -1.79 -33.36
C ASN A 257 -10.07 -2.17 -32.14
N ARG A 258 -9.47 -2.95 -31.23
CA ARG A 258 -9.98 -3.10 -29.85
C ARG A 258 -9.83 -1.73 -29.16
N GLY A 259 -10.93 -1.11 -28.76
CA GLY A 259 -10.91 0.04 -27.83
C GLY A 259 -11.39 1.40 -28.35
N LYS A 260 -11.79 1.58 -29.62
CA LYS A 260 -12.31 2.87 -30.09
C LYS A 260 -13.83 2.99 -29.88
N PRO A 261 -14.36 3.99 -29.17
CA PRO A 261 -15.79 4.21 -29.13
C PRO A 261 -16.22 5.01 -30.36
N LEU A 262 -16.35 4.32 -31.50
CA LEU A 262 -16.85 4.95 -32.72
C LEU A 262 -18.37 4.95 -32.70
N CYS A 263 -18.97 6.14 -32.72
CA CYS A 263 -20.40 6.29 -32.98
C CYS A 263 -20.67 5.95 -34.45
N LYS A 264 -21.47 4.90 -34.71
CA LYS A 264 -21.85 4.50 -36.08
C LYS A 264 -22.61 5.56 -36.89
N THR A 265 -23.10 6.64 -36.27
CA THR A 265 -23.66 7.76 -37.03
C THR A 265 -22.67 8.91 -37.26
N CYS A 266 -21.84 9.25 -36.27
CA CYS A 266 -21.00 10.45 -36.35
C CYS A 266 -19.59 10.18 -36.94
N PHE A 267 -19.21 8.91 -37.16
CA PHE A 267 -17.92 8.45 -37.72
C PHE A 267 -16.63 9.00 -37.06
N ASN A 268 -16.73 9.87 -36.05
CA ASN A 268 -15.64 10.56 -35.36
C ASN A 268 -15.63 10.28 -33.84
N THR A 269 -14.54 10.68 -33.19
CA THR A 269 -14.38 10.73 -31.74
C THR A 269 -15.36 11.74 -31.13
N CYS A 270 -15.90 11.45 -29.93
CA CYS A 270 -16.84 12.33 -29.25
C CYS A 270 -16.16 13.65 -28.87
N LEU A 271 -16.61 14.80 -29.39
CA LEU A 271 -15.98 16.10 -29.07
C LEU A 271 -16.07 16.47 -27.58
N HIS A 272 -17.07 15.92 -26.87
CA HIS A 272 -17.25 16.12 -25.43
C HIS A 272 -16.33 15.24 -24.57
N LEU A 273 -15.58 14.30 -25.16
CA LEU A 273 -14.67 13.44 -24.39
C LEU A 273 -13.57 14.26 -23.72
N ASN A 274 -12.95 15.20 -24.44
CA ASN A 274 -11.90 16.05 -23.87
C ASN A 274 -12.43 16.88 -22.68
N TYR A 275 -13.59 17.53 -22.86
CA TYR A 275 -14.27 18.26 -21.79
C TYR A 275 -14.55 17.38 -20.56
N VAL A 276 -15.04 16.16 -20.75
CA VAL A 276 -15.32 15.23 -19.64
C VAL A 276 -14.03 14.77 -18.94
N VAL A 277 -12.94 14.57 -19.68
CA VAL A 277 -11.62 14.26 -19.12
C VAL A 277 -11.12 15.44 -18.28
N GLU A 278 -11.19 16.67 -18.79
CA GLU A 278 -10.79 17.88 -18.06
C GLU A 278 -11.59 18.05 -16.75
N GLU A 279 -12.90 17.84 -16.79
CA GLU A 279 -13.76 17.88 -15.60
C GLU A 279 -13.39 16.81 -14.56
N LEU A 280 -12.99 15.61 -15.01
CA LEU A 280 -12.50 14.53 -14.17
C LEU A 280 -11.17 14.90 -13.50
N GLU A 281 -10.18 15.35 -14.27
CA GLU A 281 -8.86 15.73 -13.77
C GLU A 281 -8.93 16.91 -12.80
N GLN A 282 -9.76 17.91 -13.10
CA GLN A 282 -9.98 19.04 -12.21
C GLN A 282 -10.47 18.58 -10.83
N ARG A 283 -11.42 17.64 -10.80
CA ARG A 283 -11.94 17.08 -9.54
C ARG A 283 -10.93 16.20 -8.83
N MET A 284 -10.15 15.41 -9.57
CA MET A 284 -9.09 14.58 -8.99
C MET A 284 -8.06 15.46 -8.27
N ASN A 285 -7.65 16.56 -8.89
CA ASN A 285 -6.73 17.53 -8.29
C ASN A 285 -7.33 18.31 -7.11
N ALA A 286 -8.66 18.36 -7.00
CA ALA A 286 -9.36 19.03 -5.91
C ALA A 286 -9.57 18.14 -4.68
N ILE A 287 -9.21 16.85 -4.73
CA ILE A 287 -9.32 15.97 -3.56
C ILE A 287 -8.35 16.43 -2.46
N PRO A 288 -8.86 16.67 -1.23
CA PRO A 288 -7.99 16.99 -0.10
C PRO A 288 -6.98 15.88 0.19
N PRO A 289 -5.76 16.21 0.66
CA PRO A 289 -4.79 15.19 1.07
C PRO A 289 -5.33 14.36 2.23
N PHE A 290 -4.94 13.09 2.34
CA PHE A 290 -5.51 12.15 3.32
C PHE A 290 -5.49 12.66 4.77
N LYS A 291 -4.47 13.44 5.14
CA LYS A 291 -4.37 14.06 6.48
C LYS A 291 -5.57 14.91 6.89
N THR A 292 -6.39 15.40 5.95
CA THR A 292 -7.61 16.16 6.29
C THR A 292 -8.78 15.28 6.73
N PHE A 293 -8.64 13.96 6.63
CA PHE A 293 -9.67 12.98 6.97
C PHE A 293 -9.44 12.28 8.32
N ILE A 294 -8.26 12.47 8.91
CA ILE A 294 -7.84 11.98 10.24
C ILE A 294 -8.44 12.90 11.31
#